data_AF-A0A7C2GP82-F1
#
_entry.id   AF-A0A7C2GP82-F1
#
_cell.length_a   1.000
_cell.length_b   1.000
_cell.length_c   1.000
_cell.angle_alpha   90.00
_cell.angle_beta   90.00
_cell.angle_gamma   90.00
#
_symmetry.space_group_name_H-M   'P 1'
#
loop_
_entity.id
_entity.type
_entity.pdbx_description
1 polymer ?
#
loop_
_entity_poly.entity_id
_entity_poly.type
_entity_poly.pdbx_seq_one_letter_code
_entity_poly.pdbx_strand_id
1 'polypeptide(L)'
;MKRFLKGRTERNQGKGKPAAAYLFLFICLIWWLIWLASWLAAAGFSQFRPGPLYWEIKLNLILKGSYLFSDKERSVEGTFRGHFLWQGLLEPDEPDIILYHWQTETLSWEISEKEKREGKETYAPCSLKPPRFKVNAFLREGEVFWLDLLLEKETSTLSPSEFEPQLILPASYLRDLVVNGLRYNDYLRAGSNKISIPVKEMTRPEYRQSFSWKWSYPPSYPRLNLNELGEEHEVKIDLHLKAHFKKKP
;
A
#
# COMPACT_ATOMS: atom_id res chain seq x y z
N MET A 1 -76.56 52.81 -62.81
CA MET A 1 -77.99 52.52 -62.54
C MET A 1 -78.06 51.28 -61.66
N LYS A 2 -78.70 51.41 -60.49
CA LYS A 2 -79.30 50.36 -59.62
C LYS A 2 -78.36 49.26 -59.06
N ARG A 3 -78.07 49.32 -57.73
CA ARG A 3 -78.83 48.67 -56.60
C ARG A 3 -78.43 47.17 -56.49
N PHE A 4 -78.24 46.52 -55.35
CA PHE A 4 -78.62 46.79 -53.96
C PHE A 4 -78.00 45.69 -53.04
N LEU A 5 -77.73 46.08 -51.79
CA LEU A 5 -77.99 45.35 -50.52
C LEU A 5 -77.18 44.12 -50.04
N LYS A 6 -77.11 44.13 -48.69
CA LYS A 6 -76.98 43.04 -47.69
C LYS A 6 -75.56 42.54 -47.42
N GLY A 7 -75.03 42.52 -46.19
CA GLY A 7 -75.61 42.69 -44.86
C GLY A 7 -75.26 41.50 -43.97
N ARG A 8 -74.73 41.77 -42.75
CA ARG A 8 -74.58 40.86 -41.59
C ARG A 8 -73.67 39.62 -41.82
N THR A 9 -72.81 39.18 -40.90
CA THR A 9 -73.12 38.77 -39.52
C THR A 9 -71.79 38.48 -38.81
N GLU A 10 -71.66 38.89 -37.55
CA GLU A 10 -70.65 38.38 -36.61
C GLU A 10 -70.79 36.86 -36.44
N ARG A 11 -69.66 36.14 -36.33
CA ARG A 11 -69.59 34.88 -35.55
C ARG A 11 -68.25 34.77 -34.85
N ASN A 12 -68.33 34.87 -33.52
CA ASN A 12 -67.42 34.29 -32.55
C ASN A 12 -67.00 32.87 -32.97
N GLN A 13 -65.71 32.61 -33.11
CA GLN A 13 -65.16 31.26 -33.01
C GLN A 13 -64.37 31.14 -31.71
N GLY A 14 -64.91 30.34 -30.81
CA GLY A 14 -64.31 30.00 -29.53
C GLY A 14 -62.96 29.30 -29.70
N LYS A 15 -61.98 29.76 -28.91
CA LYS A 15 -60.70 29.09 -28.70
C LYS A 15 -60.94 27.72 -28.04
N GLY A 16 -61.04 26.67 -28.84
CA GLY A 16 -60.91 25.30 -28.37
C GLY A 16 -59.50 25.11 -27.80
N LYS A 17 -59.40 24.89 -26.48
CA LYS A 17 -58.13 24.59 -25.80
C LYS A 17 -57.52 23.33 -26.43
N PRO A 18 -56.21 23.29 -26.74
CA PRO A 18 -55.59 22.18 -27.45
C PRO A 18 -55.32 21.00 -26.50
N ALA A 19 -56.36 20.40 -25.93
CA ALA A 19 -56.24 19.25 -25.03
C ALA A 19 -55.52 18.07 -25.70
N ALA A 20 -55.65 17.93 -27.02
CA ALA A 20 -54.96 16.91 -27.80
C ALA A 20 -53.43 17.14 -27.88
N ALA A 21 -52.95 18.38 -27.88
CA ALA A 21 -51.52 18.69 -27.95
C ALA A 21 -50.80 18.36 -26.64
N TYR A 22 -51.44 18.60 -25.50
CA TYR A 22 -50.90 18.23 -24.18
C TYR A 22 -50.85 16.72 -23.98
N LEU A 23 -51.85 15.98 -24.48
CA LEU A 23 -51.87 14.52 -24.41
C LEU A 23 -50.72 13.91 -25.24
N PHE A 24 -50.47 14.45 -26.44
CA PHE A 24 -49.38 13.98 -27.30
C PHE A 24 -48.00 14.24 -26.68
N LEU A 25 -47.77 15.44 -26.14
CA LEU A 25 -46.50 15.77 -25.46
C LEU A 25 -46.26 14.91 -24.22
N PHE A 26 -47.30 14.59 -23.46
CA PHE A 26 -47.21 13.73 -22.29
C PHE A 26 -46.82 12.29 -22.66
N ILE A 27 -47.38 11.75 -23.74
CA ILE A 27 -47.03 10.42 -24.26
C ILE A 27 -45.57 10.40 -24.74
N CYS A 28 -45.11 11.44 -25.45
CA CYS A 28 -43.71 11.55 -25.87
C CYS A 28 -42.73 11.62 -24.68
N LEU A 29 -43.08 12.34 -23.60
CA LEU A 29 -42.26 12.43 -22.41
C LEU A 29 -42.14 11.08 -21.67
N ILE A 30 -43.24 10.33 -21.58
CA ILE A 30 -43.25 8.97 -21.01
C ILE A 30 -42.37 8.04 -21.83
N TRP A 31 -42.49 8.07 -23.16
CA TRP A 31 -41.64 7.26 -24.04
C TRP A 31 -40.15 7.61 -23.88
N TRP A 32 -39.82 8.90 -23.76
CA TRP A 32 -38.45 9.34 -23.51
C TRP A 32 -37.92 8.87 -22.16
N LEU A 33 -38.72 8.94 -21.09
CA LEU A 33 -38.36 8.44 -19.76
C LEU A 33 -38.16 6.91 -19.74
N ILE A 34 -38.99 6.14 -20.45
CA ILE A 34 -38.84 4.68 -20.57
C ILE A 34 -37.54 4.34 -21.33
N TRP A 35 -37.23 5.09 -22.38
CA TRP A 35 -35.99 4.92 -23.14
C TRP A 35 -34.75 5.25 -22.30
N LEU A 36 -34.81 6.35 -21.54
CA LEU A 36 -33.74 6.78 -20.62
C LEU A 36 -33.54 5.76 -19.49
N ALA A 37 -34.62 5.22 -18.92
CA ALA A 37 -34.56 4.18 -17.90
C ALA A 37 -33.97 2.88 -18.44
N SER A 38 -34.26 2.52 -19.70
CA SER A 38 -33.69 1.35 -20.37
C SER A 38 -32.18 1.53 -20.65
N TRP A 39 -31.74 2.75 -20.97
CA TRP A 39 -30.31 3.08 -21.09
C TRP A 39 -29.59 3.03 -19.73
N LEU A 40 -30.22 3.54 -18.66
CA LEU A 40 -29.68 3.44 -17.30
C LEU A 40 -29.63 2.00 -16.79
N ALA A 41 -30.64 1.18 -17.11
CA ALA A 41 -30.64 -0.24 -16.77
C ALA A 41 -29.57 -1.02 -17.56
N ALA A 42 -29.40 -0.72 -18.86
CA ALA A 42 -28.36 -1.33 -19.69
C ALA A 42 -26.93 -0.93 -19.25
N ALA A 43 -26.74 0.28 -18.74
CA ALA A 43 -25.48 0.71 -18.12
C ALA A 43 -25.25 0.08 -16.73
N GLY A 44 -26.32 -0.31 -16.03
CA GLY A 44 -26.26 -0.96 -14.71
C GLY A 44 -25.96 -2.47 -14.75
N PHE A 45 -26.15 -3.13 -15.89
CA PHE A 45 -25.68 -4.50 -16.10
C PHE A 45 -24.21 -4.51 -16.55
N SER A 46 -23.33 -3.95 -15.72
CA SER A 46 -21.93 -4.34 -15.80
C SER A 46 -21.88 -5.85 -15.58
N GLN A 47 -21.49 -6.60 -16.62
CA GLN A 47 -21.31 -8.04 -16.53
C GLN A 47 -20.48 -8.33 -15.27
N PHE A 48 -21.10 -8.93 -14.26
CA PHE A 48 -20.44 -9.34 -13.03
C PHE A 48 -19.42 -10.40 -13.42
N ARG A 49 -18.21 -9.96 -13.77
CA ARG A 49 -17.09 -10.88 -13.92
C ARG A 49 -16.84 -11.39 -12.52
N PRO A 50 -16.89 -12.71 -12.29
CA PRO A 50 -16.56 -13.24 -10.98
C PRO A 50 -15.16 -12.76 -10.64
N GLY A 51 -15.03 -12.11 -9.48
CA GLY A 51 -13.74 -11.71 -8.95
C GLY A 51 -12.84 -12.93 -8.71
N PRO A 52 -11.55 -12.71 -8.48
CA PRO A 52 -10.66 -13.77 -8.03
C PRO A 52 -11.17 -14.39 -6.71
N LEU A 53 -10.97 -15.69 -6.56
CA LEU A 53 -11.30 -16.43 -5.35
C LEU A 53 -10.29 -16.16 -4.23
N TYR A 54 -9.02 -16.05 -4.61
CA TYR A 54 -7.91 -15.74 -3.71
C TYR A 54 -6.71 -15.24 -4.53
N TRP A 55 -5.69 -14.75 -3.82
CA TRP A 55 -4.41 -14.39 -4.42
C TRP A 55 -3.25 -15.07 -3.70
N GLU A 56 -2.25 -15.52 -4.46
CA GLU A 56 -0.93 -15.81 -3.94
C GLU A 56 -0.13 -14.51 -3.88
N ILE A 57 0.50 -14.23 -2.74
CA ILE A 57 1.38 -13.07 -2.56
C ILE A 57 2.80 -13.54 -2.20
N LYS A 58 3.78 -12.97 -2.89
CA LYS A 58 5.21 -13.18 -2.67
C LYS A 58 5.91 -11.82 -2.54
N LEU A 59 6.69 -11.66 -1.47
CA LEU A 59 7.51 -10.50 -1.21
C LEU A 59 8.98 -10.93 -1.11
N ASN A 60 9.85 -10.33 -1.92
CA ASN A 60 11.30 -10.49 -1.76
C ASN A 60 11.86 -9.18 -1.22
N LEU A 61 12.40 -9.20 -0.01
CA LEU A 61 12.99 -8.04 0.64
C LEU A 61 14.51 -8.13 0.61
N ILE A 62 15.15 -7.10 0.07
CA ILE A 62 16.59 -6.93 0.11
C ILE A 62 16.90 -5.70 0.98
N LEU A 63 17.75 -5.91 1.98
CA LEU A 63 18.22 -4.92 2.92
C LEU A 63 19.74 -4.83 2.83
N LYS A 64 20.27 -3.61 2.80
CA LYS A 64 21.69 -3.36 3.03
C LYS A 64 21.84 -2.08 3.82
N GLY A 65 22.80 -2.05 4.74
CA GLY A 65 23.04 -0.88 5.55
C GLY A 65 24.37 -0.93 6.27
N SER A 66 24.61 0.14 7.00
CA SER A 66 25.74 0.31 7.87
C SER A 66 25.32 1.09 9.09
N TYR A 67 26.06 0.87 10.16
CA TYR A 67 25.85 1.60 11.40
C TYR A 67 27.21 1.94 12.02
N LEU A 68 27.20 3.01 12.79
CA LEU A 68 28.30 3.46 13.60
C LEU A 68 27.79 3.60 15.03
N PHE A 69 28.55 3.07 15.97
CA PHE A 69 28.36 3.31 17.38
C PHE A 69 29.69 3.78 17.98
N SER A 70 29.67 4.79 18.83
CA SER A 70 30.85 5.18 19.60
C SER A 70 30.46 5.49 21.04
N ASP A 71 31.23 4.98 21.98
CA ASP A 71 31.23 5.41 23.37
C ASP A 71 32.60 6.05 23.71
N LYS A 72 32.86 6.30 25.00
CA LYS A 72 34.12 6.92 25.45
C LYS A 72 35.35 6.02 25.29
N GLU A 73 35.16 4.70 25.22
CA GLU A 73 36.23 3.70 25.26
C GLU A 73 36.45 3.01 23.91
N ARG A 74 35.41 2.97 23.07
CA ARG A 74 35.42 2.26 21.80
C ARG A 74 34.50 2.87 20.74
N SER A 75 34.81 2.59 19.48
CA SER A 75 33.91 2.80 18.35
C SER A 75 33.72 1.49 17.57
N VAL A 76 32.48 1.20 17.18
CA VAL A 76 32.10 0.05 16.38
C VAL A 76 31.50 0.53 15.06
N GLU A 77 32.08 0.11 13.96
CA GLU A 77 31.54 0.28 12.62
C GLU A 77 31.07 -1.07 12.10
N GLY A 78 29.81 -1.14 11.71
CA GLY A 78 29.21 -2.37 11.20
C GLY A 78 28.56 -2.18 9.85
N THR A 79 28.57 -3.25 9.06
CA THR A 79 27.80 -3.36 7.82
C THR A 79 26.92 -4.60 7.88
N PHE A 80 25.73 -4.51 7.31
CA PHE A 80 24.80 -5.63 7.27
C PHE A 80 24.10 -5.73 5.92
N ARG A 81 23.78 -6.97 5.51
CA ARG A 81 23.01 -7.30 4.32
C ARG A 81 22.07 -8.44 4.63
N GLY A 82 20.84 -8.34 4.15
CA GLY A 82 19.83 -9.38 4.33
C GLY A 82 19.00 -9.56 3.09
N HIS A 83 18.62 -10.81 2.81
CA HIS A 83 17.68 -11.17 1.78
C HIS A 83 16.62 -12.10 2.38
N PHE A 84 15.37 -11.67 2.32
CA PHE A 84 14.25 -12.36 2.94
C PHE A 84 13.16 -12.61 1.91
N LEU A 85 12.56 -13.78 2.02
CA LEU A 85 11.38 -14.19 1.26
C LEU A 85 10.21 -14.32 2.23
N TRP A 86 9.09 -13.70 1.89
CA TRP A 86 7.82 -13.91 2.57
C TRP A 86 6.76 -14.31 1.55
N GLN A 87 5.95 -15.30 1.90
CA GLN A 87 4.87 -15.77 1.04
C GLN A 87 3.61 -16.06 1.86
N GLY A 88 2.47 -15.85 1.21
CA GLY A 88 1.16 -16.11 1.79
C GLY A 88 0.02 -16.09 0.76
N LEU A 89 -1.20 -16.14 1.28
CA LEU A 89 -2.43 -16.07 0.52
C LEU A 89 -3.29 -14.89 1.02
N LEU A 90 -4.05 -14.31 0.10
CA LEU A 90 -5.08 -13.33 0.39
C LEU A 90 -6.42 -13.91 -0.02
N GLU A 91 -7.42 -13.84 0.84
CA GLU A 91 -8.80 -14.23 0.52
C GLU A 91 -9.73 -13.02 0.68
N PRO A 92 -10.70 -12.81 -0.24
CA PRO A 92 -11.71 -11.78 -0.07
C PRO A 92 -12.57 -12.02 1.18
N ASP A 93 -12.77 -10.99 2.00
CA ASP A 93 -13.71 -11.00 3.13
C ASP A 93 -14.39 -9.63 3.21
N GLU A 94 -15.35 -9.39 2.31
CA GLU A 94 -15.87 -8.05 2.00
C GLU A 94 -16.23 -7.21 3.24
N PRO A 95 -15.71 -5.96 3.36
CA PRO A 95 -14.90 -5.19 2.40
C PRO A 95 -13.38 -5.44 2.50
N ASP A 96 -12.94 -6.28 3.42
CA ASP A 96 -11.57 -6.55 3.82
C ASP A 96 -10.98 -7.77 3.11
N ILE A 97 -9.76 -8.14 3.51
CA ILE A 97 -9.01 -9.29 3.00
C ILE A 97 -8.41 -10.04 4.18
N ILE A 98 -8.54 -11.36 4.18
CA ILE A 98 -7.86 -12.22 5.13
C ILE A 98 -6.46 -12.54 4.60
N LEU A 99 -5.45 -12.32 5.43
CA LEU A 99 -4.05 -12.63 5.15
C LEU A 99 -3.67 -13.96 5.81
N TYR A 100 -3.32 -14.95 5.01
CA TYR A 100 -2.77 -16.22 5.47
C TYR A 100 -1.26 -16.26 5.22
N HIS A 101 -0.47 -16.44 6.27
CA HIS A 101 0.97 -16.66 6.16
C HIS A 101 1.28 -18.16 6.05
N TRP A 102 2.18 -18.54 5.14
CA TRP A 102 2.63 -19.94 5.05
C TRP A 102 4.15 -20.14 5.12
N GLN A 103 4.96 -19.11 4.83
CA GLN A 103 6.40 -19.25 4.68
C GLN A 103 7.09 -17.90 4.84
N THR A 104 8.10 -17.88 5.70
CA THR A 104 9.13 -16.84 5.76
C THR A 104 10.47 -17.54 5.72
N GLU A 105 11.37 -17.06 4.87
CA GLU A 105 12.70 -17.62 4.73
C GLU A 105 13.75 -16.50 4.70
N THR A 106 14.81 -16.66 5.49
CA THR A 106 16.01 -15.83 5.39
C THR A 106 16.94 -16.50 4.40
N LEU A 107 17.01 -15.95 3.19
CA LEU A 107 17.83 -16.48 2.10
C LEU A 107 19.31 -16.17 2.31
N SER A 108 19.63 -14.98 2.81
CA SER A 108 20.98 -14.62 3.25
C SER A 108 20.94 -13.59 4.38
N TRP A 109 21.93 -13.66 5.26
CA TRP A 109 22.16 -12.69 6.32
C TRP A 109 23.66 -12.59 6.57
N GLU A 110 24.21 -11.40 6.36
CA GLU A 110 25.63 -11.11 6.51
C GLU A 110 25.77 -9.88 7.40
N ILE A 111 26.63 -9.98 8.40
CA ILE A 111 26.99 -8.86 9.27
C ILE A 111 28.49 -8.90 9.54
N SER A 112 29.13 -7.74 9.47
CA SER A 112 30.56 -7.57 9.72
C SER A 112 30.78 -6.34 10.55
N GLU A 113 31.62 -6.47 11.58
CA GLU A 113 31.90 -5.42 12.55
C GLU A 113 33.41 -5.20 12.67
N LYS A 114 33.77 -3.92 12.81
CA LYS A 114 35.09 -3.44 13.16
C LYS A 114 34.98 -2.67 14.45
N GLU A 115 35.71 -3.11 15.47
CA GLU A 115 35.79 -2.40 16.74
C GLU A 115 37.15 -1.72 16.84
N LYS A 116 37.14 -0.46 17.25
CA LYS A 116 38.33 0.31 17.61
C LYS A 116 38.29 0.57 19.10
N ARG A 117 39.24 0.00 19.84
CA ARG A 117 39.38 0.16 21.30
C ARG A 117 40.80 0.57 21.63
N GLU A 118 40.99 1.62 22.42
CA GLU A 118 42.32 2.13 22.80
C GLU A 118 43.27 2.37 21.61
N GLY A 119 42.71 2.76 20.45
CA GLY A 119 43.47 3.00 19.22
C GLY A 119 43.86 1.75 18.43
N LYS A 120 43.54 0.54 18.90
CA LYS A 120 43.69 -0.71 18.13
C LYS A 120 42.38 -1.06 17.44
N GLU A 121 42.46 -1.39 16.14
CA GLU A 121 41.33 -1.86 15.35
C GLU A 121 41.36 -3.40 15.29
N THR A 122 40.22 -4.02 15.57
CA THR A 122 40.03 -5.48 15.54
C THR A 122 38.71 -5.83 14.87
N TYR A 123 38.69 -6.91 14.09
CA TYR A 123 37.42 -7.47 13.61
C TYR A 123 36.68 -8.09 14.78
N ALA A 124 35.49 -7.55 15.08
CA ALA A 124 34.65 -8.05 16.16
C ALA A 124 33.77 -9.19 15.60
N PRO A 125 33.74 -10.36 16.25
CA PRO A 125 32.80 -11.41 15.89
C PRO A 125 31.37 -10.95 16.23
N CYS A 126 30.55 -10.72 15.22
CA CYS A 126 29.14 -10.40 15.40
C CYS A 126 28.30 -11.68 15.42
N SER A 127 27.58 -11.92 16.51
CA SER A 127 26.68 -13.06 16.70
C SER A 127 25.21 -12.72 16.43
N LEU A 128 24.92 -11.53 15.86
CA LEU A 128 23.55 -11.09 15.65
C LEU A 128 22.83 -12.04 14.67
N LYS A 129 21.79 -12.69 15.20
CA LYS A 129 20.93 -13.57 14.41
C LYS A 129 20.16 -12.78 13.35
N PRO A 130 19.78 -13.42 12.24
CA PRO A 130 18.94 -12.80 11.25
C PRO A 130 17.61 -12.32 11.85
N PRO A 131 17.11 -11.13 11.49
CA PRO A 131 15.79 -10.70 11.90
C PRO A 131 14.69 -11.54 11.22
N ARG A 132 13.49 -11.53 11.80
CA ARG A 132 12.30 -12.17 11.27
C ARG A 132 11.52 -11.19 10.40
N PHE A 133 11.34 -11.53 9.13
CA PHE A 133 10.50 -10.76 8.22
C PHE A 133 9.02 -11.11 8.40
N LYS A 134 8.21 -10.13 8.80
CA LYS A 134 6.78 -10.26 9.06
C LYS A 134 5.96 -9.32 8.19
N VAL A 135 4.80 -9.80 7.79
CA VAL A 135 3.70 -9.00 7.24
C VAL A 135 2.54 -9.16 8.21
N ASN A 136 2.14 -8.07 8.85
CA ASN A 136 1.15 -8.12 9.93
C ASN A 136 -0.27 -8.01 9.40
N ALA A 137 -0.48 -7.18 8.37
CA ALA A 137 -1.80 -6.89 7.85
C ALA A 137 -1.79 -6.46 6.39
N PHE A 138 -2.94 -6.65 5.75
CA PHE A 138 -3.27 -6.16 4.42
C PHE A 138 -4.56 -5.34 4.55
N LEU A 139 -4.44 -4.01 4.55
CA LEU A 139 -5.52 -3.11 4.96
C LEU A 139 -6.11 -2.38 3.76
N ARG A 140 -7.44 -2.33 3.65
CA ARG A 140 -8.10 -1.54 2.62
C ARG A 140 -8.33 -0.11 3.07
N GLU A 141 -7.98 0.85 2.23
CA GLU A 141 -8.30 2.26 2.42
C GLU A 141 -8.79 2.85 1.09
N GLY A 142 -10.11 2.90 0.91
CA GLY A 142 -10.73 3.33 -0.34
C GLY A 142 -10.34 2.42 -1.52
N GLU A 143 -9.63 2.99 -2.49
CA GLU A 143 -9.23 2.36 -3.75
C GLU A 143 -7.81 1.75 -3.73
N VAL A 144 -7.21 1.64 -2.55
CA VAL A 144 -5.88 1.04 -2.36
C VAL A 144 -5.87 0.08 -1.18
N PHE A 145 -5.05 -0.95 -1.30
CA PHE A 145 -4.67 -1.80 -0.20
C PHE A 145 -3.25 -1.50 0.25
N TRP A 146 -3.01 -1.42 1.55
CA TRP A 146 -1.70 -1.20 2.17
C TRP A 146 -1.18 -2.47 2.82
N LEU A 147 0.12 -2.70 2.73
CA LEU A 147 0.80 -3.76 3.46
C LEU A 147 1.48 -3.18 4.70
N ASP A 148 1.16 -3.74 5.86
CA ASP A 148 1.95 -3.53 7.07
C ASP A 148 3.00 -4.63 7.21
N LEU A 149 4.26 -4.24 7.27
CA LEU A 149 5.41 -5.12 7.40
C LEU A 149 6.36 -4.64 8.50
N LEU A 150 7.13 -5.60 9.04
CA LEU A 150 8.25 -5.31 9.93
C LEU A 150 9.34 -6.36 9.79
N LEU A 151 10.60 -5.93 9.87
CA LEU A 151 11.72 -6.77 10.25
C LEU A 151 11.94 -6.72 11.77
N GLU A 152 11.62 -7.80 12.46
CA GLU A 152 11.74 -7.91 13.92
C GLU A 152 13.03 -8.60 14.31
N LYS A 153 13.76 -8.05 15.27
CA LYS A 153 14.88 -8.77 15.88
C LYS A 153 14.38 -9.92 16.73
N GLU A 154 15.11 -11.02 16.67
CA GLU A 154 14.99 -12.03 17.72
C GLU A 154 15.72 -11.50 18.95
N THR A 155 15.02 -11.40 20.08
CA THR A 155 15.64 -11.07 21.36
C THR A 155 16.58 -12.21 21.74
N SER A 156 17.90 -11.98 21.77
CA SER A 156 18.82 -12.99 22.28
C SER A 156 18.67 -13.04 23.80
N THR A 157 18.42 -14.22 24.35
CA THR A 157 18.44 -14.44 25.80
C THR A 157 19.85 -14.61 26.35
N LEU A 158 20.86 -14.76 25.47
CA LEU A 158 22.24 -15.11 25.80
C LEU A 158 23.19 -14.44 24.80
N SER A 159 23.33 -13.10 24.87
CA SER A 159 24.47 -12.47 24.22
C SER A 159 25.62 -12.30 25.22
N PRO A 160 26.79 -12.93 25.00
CA PRO A 160 27.99 -12.68 25.79
C PRO A 160 28.65 -11.32 25.46
N SER A 161 28.16 -10.58 24.47
CA SER A 161 28.56 -9.19 24.26
C SER A 161 27.59 -8.26 25.00
N GLU A 162 28.13 -7.33 25.80
CA GLU A 162 27.37 -6.20 26.39
C GLU A 162 26.79 -5.25 25.32
N PHE A 163 27.09 -5.49 24.04
CA PHE A 163 26.66 -4.70 22.92
C PHE A 163 25.90 -5.58 21.93
N GLU A 164 24.57 -5.53 22.00
CA GLU A 164 23.73 -5.93 20.87
C GLU A 164 23.54 -4.68 19.98
N PRO A 165 23.98 -4.70 18.72
CA PRO A 165 23.77 -3.58 17.84
C PRO A 165 22.27 -3.31 17.74
N GLN A 166 21.86 -2.08 18.08
CA GLN A 166 20.45 -1.73 18.24
C GLN A 166 19.69 -1.68 16.92
N LEU A 167 20.37 -1.70 15.76
CA LEU A 167 19.86 -1.68 14.37
C LEU A 167 18.37 -1.35 14.24
N ILE A 168 18.08 -0.15 13.80
CA ILE A 168 16.74 0.32 13.50
C ILE A 168 16.29 -0.33 12.19
N LEU A 169 15.62 -1.48 12.32
CA LEU A 169 15.23 -2.28 11.18
C LEU A 169 14.06 -1.67 10.39
N PRO A 170 13.97 -1.96 9.08
CA PRO A 170 12.88 -1.47 8.25
C PRO A 170 11.48 -1.85 8.75
N ALA A 171 10.61 -0.86 8.74
CA ALA A 171 9.18 -0.98 9.04
C ALA A 171 8.33 -0.31 7.95
N SER A 172 7.08 -0.75 7.84
CA SER A 172 6.10 -0.08 6.99
C SER A 172 5.78 1.33 7.50
N TYR A 173 5.24 2.17 6.62
CA TYR A 173 4.72 3.49 7.00
C TYR A 173 3.65 3.43 8.10
N LEU A 174 2.86 2.35 8.14
CA LEU A 174 1.74 2.20 9.08
C LEU A 174 2.20 1.86 10.49
N ARG A 175 3.40 1.28 10.63
CA ARG A 175 3.95 0.93 11.93
C ARG A 175 4.68 2.13 12.51
N ASP A 176 4.15 2.65 13.62
CA ASP A 176 4.81 3.71 14.39
C ASP A 176 5.94 3.08 15.24
N LEU A 177 6.99 2.61 14.56
CA LEU A 177 8.14 2.02 15.22
C LEU A 177 8.96 3.12 15.90
N VAL A 178 8.99 3.08 17.23
CA VAL A 178 9.80 3.98 18.07
C VAL A 178 10.95 3.19 18.67
N VAL A 179 12.18 3.54 18.32
CA VAL A 179 13.41 2.96 18.88
C VAL A 179 14.22 4.07 19.52
N ASN A 180 14.45 4.01 20.84
CA ASN A 180 15.12 5.06 21.61
C ASN A 180 14.51 6.47 21.42
N GLY A 181 13.18 6.55 21.32
CA GLY A 181 12.49 7.82 21.07
C GLY A 181 12.55 8.31 19.62
N LEU A 182 13.23 7.58 18.72
CA LEU A 182 13.27 7.88 17.29
C LEU A 182 12.12 7.18 16.57
N ARG A 183 11.30 7.93 15.84
CA ARG A 183 10.27 7.36 14.97
C ARG A 183 10.90 7.03 13.62
N TYR A 184 10.72 5.80 13.14
CA TYR A 184 11.33 5.35 11.88
C TYR A 184 11.04 6.29 10.71
N ASN A 185 9.79 6.73 10.55
CA ASN A 185 9.36 7.53 9.39
C ASN A 185 10.01 8.93 9.33
N ASP A 186 10.52 9.46 10.44
CA ASP A 186 11.14 10.79 10.50
C ASP A 186 12.51 10.83 9.80
N TYR A 187 13.11 9.66 9.55
CA TYR A 187 14.45 9.51 8.99
C TYR A 187 14.47 8.89 7.58
N LEU A 188 13.31 8.80 6.92
CA LEU A 188 13.23 8.49 5.50
C LEU A 188 13.83 9.63 4.66
N ARG A 189 14.81 9.29 3.81
CA ARG A 189 15.56 10.27 2.99
C ARG A 189 15.19 10.25 1.52
N ALA A 190 14.84 9.08 1.00
CA ALA A 190 14.45 8.93 -0.39
C ALA A 190 13.48 7.75 -0.56
N GLY A 191 12.63 7.83 -1.58
CA GLY A 191 11.61 6.83 -1.85
C GLY A 191 10.46 6.87 -0.84
N SER A 192 9.74 5.76 -0.73
CA SER A 192 8.58 5.62 0.15
C SER A 192 8.55 4.21 0.71
N ASN A 193 8.44 4.08 2.04
CA ASN A 193 8.19 2.80 2.71
C ASN A 193 6.68 2.44 2.75
N LYS A 194 5.89 3.14 1.93
CA LYS A 194 4.47 2.89 1.74
C LYS A 194 4.28 1.88 0.60
N ILE A 195 3.77 0.70 0.93
CA ILE A 195 3.56 -0.40 -0.04
C ILE A 195 2.06 -0.51 -0.29
N SER A 196 1.62 -0.03 -1.45
CA SER A 196 0.22 -0.08 -1.87
C SER A 196 -0.01 -0.90 -3.13
N ILE A 197 -1.18 -1.54 -3.19
CA ILE A 197 -1.73 -2.13 -4.40
C ILE A 197 -3.09 -1.47 -4.67
N PRO A 198 -3.28 -0.82 -5.84
CA PRO A 198 -4.60 -0.31 -6.20
C PRO A 198 -5.63 -1.44 -6.34
N VAL A 199 -6.87 -1.24 -5.88
CA VAL A 199 -7.94 -2.26 -5.92
C VAL A 199 -8.16 -2.79 -7.34
N LYS A 200 -8.12 -1.91 -8.35
CA LYS A 200 -8.23 -2.30 -9.76
C LYS A 200 -7.17 -3.33 -10.21
N GLU A 201 -5.96 -3.27 -9.63
CA GLU A 201 -4.85 -4.16 -9.97
C GLU A 201 -5.06 -5.56 -9.37
N MET A 202 -5.79 -5.67 -8.26
CA MET A 202 -6.16 -6.95 -7.63
C MET A 202 -7.06 -7.79 -8.56
N THR A 203 -7.71 -7.20 -9.56
CA THR A 203 -8.54 -7.95 -10.53
C THR A 203 -7.74 -8.57 -11.67
N ARG A 204 -6.45 -8.25 -11.79
CA ARG A 204 -5.60 -8.79 -12.86
C ARG A 204 -5.12 -10.20 -12.50
N PRO A 205 -4.86 -11.06 -13.51
CA PRO A 205 -4.27 -12.38 -13.26
C PRO A 205 -2.93 -12.32 -12.53
N GLU A 206 -2.16 -11.27 -12.79
CA GLU A 206 -0.85 -11.07 -12.19
C GLU A 206 -0.58 -9.57 -12.00
N TYR A 207 0.05 -9.24 -10.88
CA TYR A 207 0.52 -7.90 -10.56
C TYR A 207 1.92 -7.96 -9.96
N ARG A 208 2.82 -7.09 -10.44
CA ARG A 208 4.18 -6.99 -9.92
C ARG A 208 4.53 -5.52 -9.71
N GLN A 209 5.14 -5.22 -8.57
CA GLN A 209 5.63 -3.88 -8.29
C GLN A 209 6.86 -3.95 -7.38
N SER A 210 7.85 -3.12 -7.68
CA SER A 210 9.03 -2.92 -6.85
C SER A 210 8.91 -1.62 -6.05
N PHE A 211 9.30 -1.68 -4.78
CA PHE A 211 9.33 -0.56 -3.86
C PHE A 211 10.76 -0.38 -3.36
N SER A 212 11.17 0.85 -3.09
CA SER A 212 12.47 1.12 -2.50
C SER A 212 12.45 2.40 -1.70
N TRP A 213 13.21 2.41 -0.61
CA TRP A 213 13.46 3.61 0.17
C TRP A 213 14.84 3.57 0.80
N LYS A 214 15.34 4.76 1.10
CA LYS A 214 16.55 4.99 1.88
C LYS A 214 16.20 5.65 3.19
N TRP A 215 16.83 5.19 4.25
CA TRP A 215 16.67 5.67 5.59
C TRP A 215 18.03 6.04 6.16
N SER A 216 18.13 7.14 6.90
CA SER A 216 19.39 7.56 7.51
C SER A 216 19.16 8.41 8.75
N TYR A 217 19.63 7.88 9.87
CA TYR A 217 19.83 8.57 11.13
C TYR A 217 21.30 9.00 11.24
N PRO A 218 21.60 10.29 11.06
CA PRO A 218 22.97 10.75 11.17
C PRO A 218 23.48 10.54 12.60
N PRO A 219 24.78 10.28 12.79
CA PRO A 219 25.37 10.26 14.12
C PRO A 219 25.09 11.60 14.81
N SER A 220 24.27 11.55 15.86
CA SER A 220 23.94 12.72 16.65
C SER A 220 25.11 13.00 17.58
N TYR A 221 25.92 14.03 17.27
CA TYR A 221 26.92 14.57 18.21
C TYR A 221 26.20 15.15 19.44
N PRO A 222 26.26 14.53 20.64
CA PRO A 222 25.63 15.11 21.79
C PRO A 222 26.63 16.03 22.49
N ARG A 223 26.22 17.29 22.70
CA ARG A 223 26.79 18.22 23.70
C ARG A 223 26.71 17.68 25.15
N LEU A 224 26.50 16.37 25.37
CA LEU A 224 25.98 15.76 26.60
C LEU A 224 26.57 14.38 26.98
N ASN A 225 27.75 13.97 26.50
CA ASN A 225 28.43 12.74 27.01
C ASN A 225 27.60 11.43 26.85
N LEU A 226 26.79 11.30 25.81
CA LEU A 226 26.06 10.06 25.48
C LEU A 226 26.65 9.42 24.23
N ASN A 227 26.54 8.11 24.13
CA ASN A 227 27.05 7.31 23.02
C ASN A 227 26.55 7.87 21.66
N GLU A 228 27.45 7.96 20.68
CA GLU A 228 27.12 8.32 19.31
C GLU A 228 26.54 7.09 18.61
N LEU A 229 25.36 7.23 17.99
CA LEU A 229 24.74 6.21 17.16
C LEU A 229 24.40 6.84 15.81
N GLY A 230 24.87 6.26 14.72
CA GLY A 230 24.46 6.58 13.36
C GLY A 230 24.09 5.30 12.62
N GLU A 231 23.09 5.38 11.75
CA GLU A 231 22.68 4.23 10.96
C GLU A 231 22.08 4.68 9.63
N GLU A 232 22.37 3.92 8.58
CA GLU A 232 21.76 4.10 7.28
C GLU A 232 21.48 2.77 6.61
N HIS A 233 20.38 2.71 5.86
CA HIS A 233 20.05 1.54 5.06
C HIS A 233 19.21 1.87 3.84
N GLU A 234 19.33 1.00 2.86
CA GLU A 234 18.52 0.95 1.66
C GLU A 234 17.71 -0.34 1.66
N VAL A 235 16.42 -0.21 1.37
CA VAL A 235 15.49 -1.33 1.26
C VAL A 235 14.96 -1.41 -0.16
N LYS A 236 14.82 -2.63 -0.65
CA LYS A 236 14.08 -2.95 -1.87
C LYS A 236 13.11 -4.08 -1.59
N ILE A 237 11.88 -3.94 -2.07
CA ILE A 237 10.87 -4.99 -1.97
C ILE A 237 10.28 -5.22 -3.35
N ASP A 238 10.37 -6.46 -3.82
CA ASP A 238 9.68 -6.92 -5.02
C ASP A 238 8.43 -7.68 -4.61
N LEU A 239 7.28 -7.08 -4.90
CA LEU A 239 5.96 -7.66 -4.67
C LEU A 239 5.47 -8.35 -5.94
N HIS A 240 4.99 -9.58 -5.77
CA HIS A 240 4.29 -10.33 -6.80
C HIS A 240 2.99 -10.87 -6.23
N LEU A 241 1.90 -10.58 -6.92
CA LEU A 241 0.56 -11.03 -6.63
C LEU A 241 0.02 -11.81 -7.82
N LYS A 242 -0.54 -12.99 -7.58
CA LYS A 242 -1.12 -13.84 -8.61
C LYS A 242 -2.54 -14.23 -8.22
N ALA A 243 -3.50 -13.89 -9.07
CA ALA A 243 -4.91 -14.09 -8.81
C ALA A 243 -5.41 -15.45 -9.31
N HIS A 244 -6.26 -16.11 -8.52
CA HIS A 244 -6.81 -17.41 -8.84
C HIS A 244 -8.33 -17.29 -9.03
N PHE A 245 -8.80 -17.55 -10.25
CA PHE A 245 -10.21 -17.44 -10.59
C PHE A 245 -10.87 -18.82 -10.59
N LYS A 246 -12.17 -18.85 -10.30
CA LYS A 246 -12.98 -20.05 -10.50
C LYS A 246 -12.88 -20.48 -11.97
N LYS A 247 -12.38 -21.68 -12.24
CA LYS A 247 -12.45 -22.26 -13.60
C LYS A 247 -13.94 -22.34 -13.97
N LYS A 248 -14.30 -21.79 -15.13
CA LYS A 248 -15.65 -22.03 -15.67
C LYS A 248 -15.77 -23.56 -15.88
N PRO A 249 -16.87 -24.17 -15.40
CA PRO A 249 -17.12 -25.59 -15.59
C PRO A 249 -17.19 -25.96 -17.08
#